data_AF-A0A182T1G8-F1
#
_entry.id   AF-A0A182T1G8-F1
#
_cell.length_a   1.000
_cell.length_b   1.000
_cell.length_c   1.000
_cell.angle_alpha   90.00
_cell.angle_beta   90.00
_cell.angle_gamma   90.00
#
_symmetry.space_group_name_H-M   'P 1'
#
loop_
_entity.id
_entity.type
_entity.pdbx_description
1 polymer ?
#
loop_
_entity_poly.entity_id
_entity_poly.type
_entity_poly.pdbx_seq_one_letter_code
_entity_poly.pdbx_strand_id
1 'polypeptide(L)'
;MILSRTKSESAKGNRNSAGSGTVRTVTIPSFEDFLLKRDYIGAKTVLQCSKDYDEVPEQLKQLWTGFCDFHIGEYKRALQLYEKIYAADGSLKEVALNICVCMFYLGMYDEAQKLVEELPQSPLKIRLLFHLAHKLTDEDRLMELHGSLRDVVEDQLSLAGMHFLRSHYQEAIDIYKRVLLDNKDLLALNVYVAICYYKLDYYDISQEVLDLYLNQFPDSTIAINLKACNRFRLFNGRAAEQEIKHLVESGTFGADLIQHNLVVFRNGEGALQVLPQLIDIVPEARLNLAIHHLRRGEIQEAHYLMKEVQPTVPQEYILKGVVHAALGQETGSKEHLKN
;
A
#
# COMPACT_ATOMS: atom_id res chain seq x y z
N MET A 1 23.13 -3.73 20.57
CA MET A 1 24.32 -4.16 19.79
C MET A 1 24.33 -5.69 19.78
N ILE A 2 24.30 -6.29 18.58
CA ILE A 2 24.44 -7.73 18.25
C ILE A 2 23.21 -8.67 18.43
N LEU A 3 22.52 -8.88 17.29
CA LEU A 3 22.04 -10.12 16.67
C LEU A 3 21.36 -11.23 17.52
N SER A 4 20.11 -11.57 17.18
CA SER A 4 19.82 -12.82 16.44
C SER A 4 18.39 -12.82 15.87
N ARG A 5 18.28 -12.99 14.55
CA ARG A 5 17.05 -13.18 13.78
C ARG A 5 16.46 -14.56 14.08
N THR A 6 15.17 -14.62 14.38
CA THR A 6 14.40 -15.85 14.58
C THR A 6 14.09 -16.56 13.27
N LYS A 7 14.08 -17.90 13.37
CA LYS A 7 13.96 -18.92 12.32
C LYS A 7 12.64 -18.87 11.54
N SER A 8 12.75 -19.29 10.28
CA SER A 8 11.66 -19.85 9.46
C SER A 8 11.00 -21.04 10.17
N GLU A 9 9.68 -20.98 10.34
CA GLU A 9 8.86 -22.11 10.76
C GLU A 9 8.61 -23.03 9.56
N SER A 10 9.34 -24.14 9.51
CA SER A 10 9.01 -25.32 8.73
C SER A 10 9.57 -26.55 9.42
N ALA A 11 8.95 -26.98 10.53
CA ALA A 11 9.07 -28.35 11.05
C ALA A 11 8.22 -28.56 12.32
N LYS A 12 6.96 -28.96 12.14
CA LYS A 12 6.27 -29.80 13.12
C LYS A 12 5.74 -31.04 12.39
N GLY A 13 6.49 -32.13 12.50
CA GLY A 13 6.13 -33.43 11.96
C GLY A 13 7.04 -34.53 12.51
N ASN A 14 6.52 -35.22 13.54
CA ASN A 14 6.89 -36.53 14.08
C ASN A 14 8.37 -36.96 14.19
N ARG A 15 8.80 -37.12 15.45
CA ARG A 15 9.87 -38.04 15.86
C ARG A 15 9.45 -39.47 15.54
N ASN A 16 10.15 -40.13 14.61
CA ASN A 16 10.72 -41.49 14.77
C ASN A 16 11.28 -42.00 13.44
N SER A 17 12.60 -42.21 13.41
CA SER A 17 13.35 -43.31 12.80
C SER A 17 14.71 -42.80 12.33
N ALA A 18 15.77 -43.45 12.81
CA ALA A 18 17.13 -43.20 12.42
C ALA A 18 17.34 -43.71 10.99
N GLY A 19 17.65 -42.79 10.06
CA GLY A 19 18.02 -43.09 8.68
C GLY A 19 19.06 -42.07 8.21
N SER A 20 20.15 -42.58 7.66
CA SER A 20 21.29 -41.82 7.10
C SER A 20 20.85 -40.69 6.17
N GLY A 21 20.89 -39.44 6.64
CA GLY A 21 20.50 -38.26 5.88
C GLY A 21 21.70 -37.60 5.20
N THR A 22 21.72 -37.62 3.87
CA THR A 22 22.54 -36.76 3.02
C THR A 22 22.35 -35.30 3.43
N VAL A 23 23.45 -34.61 3.73
CA VAL A 23 23.45 -33.16 4.01
C VAL A 23 22.97 -32.45 2.74
N ARG A 24 21.73 -31.97 2.72
CA ARG A 24 21.26 -31.08 1.66
C ARG A 24 22.05 -29.78 1.74
N THR A 25 22.99 -29.58 0.82
CA THR A 25 23.59 -28.27 0.57
C THR A 25 22.47 -27.33 0.17
N VAL A 26 22.13 -26.38 1.05
CA VAL A 26 21.17 -25.32 0.73
C VAL A 26 21.86 -24.40 -0.27
N THR A 27 21.51 -24.53 -1.55
CA THR A 27 21.93 -23.60 -2.59
C THR A 27 21.27 -22.25 -2.35
N ILE A 28 22.07 -21.19 -2.27
CA ILE A 28 21.57 -19.82 -2.17
C ILE A 28 20.82 -19.51 -3.48
N PRO A 29 19.57 -19.00 -3.45
CA PRO A 29 18.83 -18.62 -4.67
C PRO A 29 19.56 -17.55 -5.48
N SER A 30 19.35 -17.51 -6.79
CA SER A 30 19.91 -16.46 -7.65
C SER A 30 19.22 -15.11 -7.44
N PHE A 31 19.82 -14.04 -7.96
CA PHE A 31 19.20 -12.71 -8.04
C PHE A 31 17.81 -12.75 -8.68
N GLU A 32 17.67 -13.45 -9.81
CA GLU A 32 16.43 -13.62 -10.55
C GLU A 32 15.40 -14.43 -9.76
N ASP A 33 15.83 -15.48 -9.04
CA ASP A 33 14.93 -16.25 -8.16
C ASP A 33 14.33 -15.37 -7.07
N PHE A 34 15.13 -14.47 -6.49
CA PHE A 34 14.64 -13.50 -5.51
C PHE A 34 13.69 -12.48 -6.14
N LEU A 35 13.97 -11.97 -7.34
CA LEU A 35 13.07 -11.06 -8.07
C LEU A 35 11.72 -11.72 -8.39
N LEU A 36 11.72 -12.96 -8.88
CA LEU A 36 10.49 -13.70 -9.19
C LEU A 36 9.64 -13.93 -7.93
N LYS A 37 10.28 -14.14 -6.78
CA LYS A 37 9.63 -14.23 -5.47
C LYS A 37 9.27 -12.88 -4.86
N ARG A 38 9.63 -11.76 -5.54
CA ARG A 38 9.48 -10.39 -5.04
C ARG A 38 10.18 -10.14 -3.70
N ASP A 39 11.20 -10.94 -3.40
CA ASP A 39 12.07 -10.73 -2.25
C ASP A 39 13.20 -9.77 -2.66
N TYR A 40 12.84 -8.50 -2.75
CA TYR A 40 13.75 -7.44 -3.17
C TYR A 40 14.88 -7.21 -2.17
N ILE A 41 14.69 -7.57 -0.90
CA ILE A 41 15.75 -7.53 0.13
C ILE A 41 16.78 -8.62 -0.17
N GLY A 42 16.33 -9.84 -0.43
CA GLY A 42 17.18 -10.96 -0.86
C GLY A 42 17.91 -10.65 -2.15
N ALA A 43 17.20 -10.15 -3.17
CA ALA A 43 17.78 -9.77 -4.46
C ALA A 43 18.89 -8.71 -4.29
N LYS A 44 18.61 -7.63 -3.56
CA LYS A 44 19.60 -6.59 -3.25
C LYS A 44 20.81 -7.15 -2.49
N THR A 45 20.57 -8.03 -1.51
CA THR A 45 21.64 -8.61 -0.69
C THR A 45 22.56 -9.49 -1.51
N VAL A 46 22.00 -10.37 -2.35
CA VAL A 46 22.81 -11.26 -3.21
C VAL A 46 23.61 -10.45 -4.23
N LEU A 47 23.00 -9.43 -4.84
CA LEU A 47 23.65 -8.56 -5.82
C LEU A 47 24.86 -7.80 -5.24
N GLN A 48 24.79 -7.43 -3.94
CA GLN A 48 25.84 -6.66 -3.27
C GLN A 48 26.91 -7.51 -2.59
N CYS A 49 26.59 -8.75 -2.19
CA CYS A 49 27.45 -9.55 -1.32
C CYS A 49 27.94 -10.86 -1.94
N SER A 50 27.29 -11.36 -3.01
CA SER A 50 27.74 -12.60 -3.66
C SER A 50 28.81 -12.31 -4.70
N LYS A 51 29.86 -13.13 -4.68
CA LYS A 51 30.96 -13.09 -5.64
C LYS A 51 30.51 -13.42 -7.06
N ASP A 52 29.40 -14.14 -7.21
CA ASP A 52 28.84 -14.52 -8.51
C ASP A 52 28.46 -13.29 -9.36
N TYR A 53 28.28 -12.13 -8.72
CA TYR A 53 27.93 -10.88 -9.38
C TYR A 53 29.09 -9.88 -9.44
N ASP A 54 30.32 -10.25 -9.05
CA ASP A 54 31.46 -9.31 -9.04
C ASP A 54 31.75 -8.72 -10.42
N GLU A 55 31.56 -9.50 -11.49
CA GLU A 55 31.78 -9.08 -12.88
C GLU A 55 30.65 -8.23 -13.48
N VAL A 56 29.49 -8.12 -12.81
CA VAL A 56 28.39 -7.29 -13.30
C VAL A 56 28.81 -5.81 -13.28
N PRO A 57 28.60 -5.05 -14.37
CA PRO A 57 28.95 -3.63 -14.43
C PRO A 57 28.34 -2.86 -13.26
N GLU A 58 29.15 -2.01 -12.63
CA GLU A 58 28.75 -1.27 -11.43
C GLU A 58 27.50 -0.41 -11.65
N GLN A 59 27.38 0.20 -12.84
CA GLN A 59 26.19 0.97 -13.21
C GLN A 59 24.91 0.11 -13.23
N LEU A 60 25.00 -1.12 -13.76
CA LEU A 60 23.87 -2.05 -13.78
C LEU A 60 23.51 -2.55 -12.37
N LYS A 61 24.52 -2.80 -11.52
CA LYS A 61 24.31 -3.10 -10.09
C LYS A 61 23.56 -1.98 -9.37
N GLN A 62 23.93 -0.74 -9.65
CA GLN A 62 23.29 0.44 -9.05
C GLN A 62 21.85 0.60 -9.54
N LEU A 63 21.57 0.38 -10.82
CA LEU A 63 20.20 0.41 -11.35
C LEU A 63 19.31 -0.65 -10.68
N TRP A 64 19.78 -1.90 -10.58
CA TRP A 64 19.04 -2.96 -9.88
C TRP A 64 18.90 -2.72 -8.38
N THR A 65 19.90 -2.10 -7.75
CA THR A 65 19.81 -1.68 -6.34
C THR A 65 18.72 -0.62 -6.17
N GLY A 66 18.67 0.39 -7.05
CA GLY A 66 17.63 1.41 -7.05
C GLY A 66 16.24 0.83 -7.28
N PHE A 67 16.14 -0.15 -8.19
CA PHE A 67 14.90 -0.90 -8.45
C PHE A 67 14.43 -1.65 -7.19
N CYS A 68 15.32 -2.38 -6.54
CA CYS A 68 14.99 -3.10 -5.30
C CYS A 68 14.59 -2.13 -4.19
N ASP A 69 15.33 -1.03 -3.98
CA ASP A 69 15.00 -0.02 -2.97
C ASP A 69 13.63 0.59 -3.22
N PHE A 70 13.29 0.90 -4.47
CA PHE A 70 11.96 1.39 -4.83
C PHE A 70 10.86 0.37 -4.47
N HIS A 71 11.03 -0.90 -4.84
CA HIS A 71 10.02 -1.93 -4.61
C HIS A 71 9.89 -2.39 -3.14
N ILE A 72 10.89 -2.12 -2.30
CA ILE A 72 10.81 -2.28 -0.84
C ILE A 72 10.02 -1.13 -0.19
N GLY A 73 9.86 -0.01 -0.89
CA GLY A 73 9.25 1.23 -0.37
C GLY A 73 10.27 2.24 0.16
N GLU A 74 11.57 1.99 -0.04
CA GLU A 74 12.66 2.90 0.34
C GLU A 74 12.86 4.00 -0.73
N TYR A 75 11.78 4.71 -1.07
CA TYR A 75 11.75 5.66 -2.19
C TYR A 75 12.81 6.75 -2.10
N LYS A 76 13.14 7.21 -0.88
CA LYS A 76 14.19 8.21 -0.66
C LYS A 76 15.58 7.69 -1.03
N ARG A 77 15.89 6.43 -0.70
CA ARG A 77 17.18 5.82 -1.08
C ARG A 77 17.25 5.58 -2.57
N ALA A 78 16.16 5.09 -3.16
CA ALA A 78 16.05 4.91 -4.60
C ALA A 78 16.26 6.24 -5.35
N LEU A 79 15.60 7.32 -4.90
CA LEU A 79 15.76 8.67 -5.45
C LEU A 79 17.23 9.13 -5.43
N GLN A 80 17.87 9.09 -4.26
CA GLN A 80 19.26 9.51 -4.09
C GLN A 80 20.22 8.72 -4.99
N LEU A 81 19.97 7.42 -5.16
CA LEU A 81 20.78 6.56 -6.01
C LEU A 81 20.56 6.89 -7.49
N TYR A 82 19.31 7.06 -7.94
CA TYR A 82 19.02 7.44 -9.31
C TYR A 82 19.55 8.84 -9.66
N GLU A 83 19.46 9.81 -8.76
CA GLU A 83 20.07 11.14 -8.93
C GLU A 83 21.59 11.03 -9.10
N LYS A 84 22.25 10.18 -8.30
CA LYS A 84 23.69 9.92 -8.44
C LYS A 84 24.04 9.30 -9.80
N ILE A 85 23.26 8.31 -10.26
CA ILE A 85 23.46 7.66 -11.56
C ILE A 85 23.27 8.69 -12.68
N TYR A 86 22.20 9.48 -12.62
CA TYR A 86 21.89 10.48 -13.63
C TYR A 86 22.90 11.63 -13.67
N ALA A 87 23.46 12.03 -12.52
CA ALA A 87 24.53 13.00 -12.45
C ALA A 87 25.84 12.49 -13.09
N ALA A 88 26.09 11.18 -13.05
CA ALA A 88 27.25 10.57 -13.70
C ALA A 88 27.05 10.41 -15.22
N ASP A 89 25.83 10.13 -15.66
CA ASP A 89 25.45 10.01 -17.08
C ASP A 89 24.04 10.57 -17.33
N GLY A 90 23.98 11.85 -17.71
CA GLY A 90 22.75 12.57 -17.99
C GLY A 90 22.02 12.13 -19.27
N SER A 91 22.61 11.21 -20.05
CA SER A 91 21.97 10.68 -21.26
C SER A 91 20.91 9.61 -20.96
N LEU A 92 20.90 9.06 -19.73
CA LEU A 92 19.99 8.00 -19.29
C LEU A 92 18.61 8.53 -18.93
N LYS A 93 17.82 8.86 -19.95
CA LYS A 93 16.48 9.43 -19.78
C LYS A 93 15.51 8.52 -19.01
N GLU A 94 15.71 7.20 -19.04
CA GLU A 94 14.96 6.23 -18.24
C GLU A 94 15.22 6.40 -16.73
N VAL A 95 16.46 6.74 -16.34
CA VAL A 95 16.82 7.03 -14.94
C VAL A 95 16.15 8.32 -14.49
N ALA A 96 16.13 9.35 -15.34
CA ALA A 96 15.42 10.59 -15.03
C ALA A 96 13.91 10.35 -14.82
N LEU A 97 13.30 9.45 -15.59
CA LEU A 97 11.90 9.09 -15.37
C LEU A 97 11.70 8.35 -14.03
N ASN A 98 12.61 7.45 -13.66
CA ASN A 98 12.59 6.78 -12.35
C ASN A 98 12.75 7.76 -11.18
N ILE A 99 13.54 8.84 -11.35
CA ILE A 99 13.62 9.96 -10.39
C ILE A 99 12.23 10.58 -10.20
N CYS A 100 11.54 10.94 -11.29
CA CYS A 100 10.18 11.51 -11.21
C CYS A 100 9.18 10.56 -10.52
N VAL A 101 9.28 9.24 -10.79
CA VAL A 101 8.45 8.24 -10.10
C VAL A 101 8.76 8.22 -8.59
N CYS A 102 10.04 8.24 -8.19
CA CYS A 102 10.39 8.31 -6.77
C CYS A 102 9.86 9.59 -6.11
N MET A 103 9.99 10.74 -6.77
CA MET A 103 9.44 12.02 -6.30
C MET A 103 7.92 11.96 -6.10
N PHE A 104 7.19 11.33 -7.04
CA PHE A 104 5.75 11.12 -6.90
C PHE A 104 5.39 10.33 -5.63
N TYR A 105 6.09 9.22 -5.36
CA TYR A 105 5.84 8.42 -4.15
C TYR A 105 6.27 9.11 -2.85
N LEU A 106 7.17 10.10 -2.93
CA LEU A 106 7.57 10.95 -1.81
C LEU A 106 6.67 12.18 -1.60
N GLY A 107 5.65 12.38 -2.45
CA GLY A 107 4.74 13.53 -2.37
C GLY A 107 5.30 14.82 -2.98
N MET A 108 6.45 14.75 -3.67
CA MET A 108 7.11 15.88 -4.32
C MET A 108 6.48 16.16 -5.70
N TYR A 109 5.17 16.41 -5.73
CA TYR A 109 4.38 16.44 -6.98
C TYR A 109 4.78 17.57 -7.92
N ASP A 110 4.97 18.80 -7.42
CA ASP A 110 5.35 19.95 -8.25
C ASP A 110 6.73 19.78 -8.89
N GLU A 111 7.68 19.20 -8.16
CA GLU A 111 9.04 18.93 -8.64
C GLU A 111 9.04 17.82 -9.68
N ALA A 112 8.29 16.74 -9.41
CA ALA A 112 8.08 15.66 -10.38
C ALA A 112 7.43 16.18 -11.68
N GLN A 113 6.43 17.05 -11.57
CA GLN A 113 5.74 17.64 -12.73
C GLN A 113 6.67 18.49 -13.59
N LYS A 114 7.50 19.35 -12.98
CA LYS A 114 8.46 20.17 -13.73
C LYS A 114 9.48 19.32 -14.47
N LEU A 115 10.06 18.32 -13.79
CA LEU A 115 11.09 17.48 -14.40
C LEU A 115 10.52 16.57 -15.49
N VAL A 116 9.34 15.96 -15.26
CA VAL A 116 8.77 15.00 -16.23
C VAL A 116 8.35 15.68 -17.54
N GLU A 117 7.95 16.95 -17.53
CA GLU A 117 7.59 17.72 -18.73
C GLU A 117 8.75 17.80 -19.74
N GLU A 118 9.99 17.93 -19.26
CA GLU A 118 11.19 18.04 -20.10
C GLU A 118 11.65 16.70 -20.71
N LEU A 119 11.15 15.57 -20.20
CA LEU A 119 11.53 14.23 -20.68
C LEU A 119 10.84 13.86 -22.00
N PRO A 120 11.44 13.00 -22.85
CA PRO A 120 10.80 12.52 -24.06
C PRO A 120 9.52 11.73 -23.73
N GLN A 121 8.58 11.74 -24.68
CA GLN A 121 7.36 10.96 -24.55
C GLN A 121 7.66 9.46 -24.43
N SER A 122 7.02 8.82 -23.46
CA SER A 122 7.07 7.38 -23.23
C SER A 122 5.78 6.92 -22.55
N PRO A 123 5.38 5.65 -22.67
CA PRO A 123 4.19 5.13 -21.99
C PRO A 123 4.20 5.37 -20.47
N LEU A 124 5.36 5.19 -19.82
CA LEU A 124 5.48 5.44 -18.38
C LEU A 124 5.35 6.92 -18.04
N LYS A 125 5.86 7.84 -18.87
CA LYS A 125 5.66 9.29 -18.71
C LYS A 125 4.17 9.64 -18.75
N ILE A 126 3.41 9.09 -19.70
CA ILE A 126 1.97 9.35 -19.82
C ILE A 126 1.23 8.90 -18.54
N ARG A 127 1.50 7.68 -18.06
CA ARG A 127 0.89 7.19 -16.82
C ARG A 127 1.27 8.01 -15.58
N LEU A 128 2.54 8.43 -15.49
CA LEU A 128 2.99 9.29 -14.38
C LEU A 128 2.29 10.66 -14.41
N LEU A 129 2.24 11.30 -15.58
CA LEU A 129 1.51 12.56 -15.79
C LEU A 129 0.02 12.40 -15.46
N PHE A 130 -0.59 11.26 -15.81
CA PHE A 130 -2.00 10.99 -15.54
C PHE A 130 -2.28 10.98 -14.03
N HIS A 131 -1.42 10.32 -13.25
CA HIS A 131 -1.53 10.31 -11.80
C HIS A 131 -1.14 11.66 -11.15
N LEU A 132 -0.18 12.40 -11.72
CA LEU A 132 0.18 13.76 -11.26
C LEU A 132 -0.97 14.75 -11.47
N ALA A 133 -1.62 14.73 -12.63
CA ALA A 133 -2.77 15.58 -12.92
C ALA A 133 -3.88 15.39 -11.87
N HIS A 134 -4.17 14.13 -11.49
CA HIS A 134 -5.11 13.86 -10.41
C HIS A 134 -4.64 14.40 -9.05
N LYS A 135 -3.36 14.21 -8.69
CA LYS A 135 -2.80 14.69 -7.41
C LYS A 135 -2.77 16.22 -7.31
N LEU A 136 -2.58 16.91 -8.44
CA LEU A 136 -2.56 18.36 -8.56
C LEU A 136 -3.95 18.95 -8.87
N THR A 137 -5.01 18.13 -8.91
CA THR A 137 -6.39 18.53 -9.19
C THR A 137 -6.57 19.24 -10.55
N ASP A 138 -5.75 18.88 -11.54
CA ASP A 138 -5.81 19.37 -12.92
C ASP A 138 -6.72 18.46 -13.77
N GLU A 139 -8.03 18.71 -13.72
CA GLU A 139 -9.02 17.88 -14.42
C GLU A 139 -8.92 17.97 -15.96
N ASP A 140 -8.56 19.14 -16.51
CA ASP A 140 -8.43 19.32 -17.96
C ASP A 140 -7.30 18.43 -18.51
N ARG A 141 -6.15 18.47 -17.85
CA ARG A 141 -5.00 17.63 -18.22
C ARG A 141 -5.27 16.15 -17.98
N LEU A 142 -6.00 15.82 -16.92
CA LEU A 142 -6.39 14.46 -16.61
C LEU A 142 -7.25 13.85 -17.74
N MET A 143 -8.21 14.62 -18.27
CA MET A 143 -9.07 14.19 -19.38
C MET A 143 -8.30 14.05 -20.71
N GLU A 144 -7.34 14.93 -20.98
CA GLU A 144 -6.46 14.81 -22.14
C GLU A 144 -5.62 13.52 -22.08
N LEU A 145 -5.00 13.26 -20.92
CA LEU A 145 -4.14 12.09 -20.71
C LEU A 145 -4.93 10.79 -20.71
N HIS A 146 -6.18 10.80 -20.21
CA HIS A 146 -7.10 9.66 -20.34
C HIS A 146 -7.26 9.24 -21.81
N GLY A 147 -7.43 10.19 -22.73
CA GLY A 147 -7.52 9.93 -24.17
C GLY A 147 -6.23 9.40 -24.81
N SER A 148 -5.10 9.50 -24.11
CA SER A 148 -3.78 9.05 -24.58
C SER A 148 -3.42 7.62 -24.11
N LEU A 149 -4.23 7.03 -23.22
CA LEU A 149 -4.02 5.67 -22.73
C LEU A 149 -4.41 4.64 -23.79
N ARG A 150 -3.61 3.58 -23.91
CA ARG A 150 -3.84 2.50 -24.89
C ARG A 150 -4.52 1.30 -24.24
N ASP A 151 -5.02 0.40 -25.08
CA ASP A 151 -5.58 -0.88 -24.63
C ASP A 151 -4.46 -1.93 -24.40
N VAL A 152 -3.52 -1.59 -23.53
CA VAL A 152 -2.45 -2.48 -23.06
C VAL A 152 -2.53 -2.61 -21.54
N VAL A 153 -2.04 -3.73 -20.99
CA VAL A 153 -2.21 -4.09 -19.58
C VAL A 153 -1.82 -2.94 -18.64
N GLU A 154 -0.64 -2.34 -18.82
CA GLU A 154 -0.13 -1.30 -17.92
C GLU A 154 -0.98 -0.02 -17.94
N ASP A 155 -1.48 0.38 -19.11
CA ASP A 155 -2.31 1.58 -19.27
C ASP A 155 -3.72 1.33 -18.68
N GLN A 156 -4.30 0.15 -18.92
CA GLN A 156 -5.58 -0.24 -18.34
C GLN A 156 -5.52 -0.39 -16.82
N LEU A 157 -4.42 -0.91 -16.27
CA LEU A 157 -4.23 -0.98 -14.81
C LEU A 157 -4.07 0.41 -14.19
N SER A 158 -3.39 1.34 -14.87
CA SER A 158 -3.30 2.75 -14.43
C SER A 158 -4.68 3.42 -14.45
N LEU A 159 -5.48 3.17 -15.50
CA LEU A 159 -6.86 3.65 -15.61
C LEU A 159 -7.76 3.10 -14.49
N ALA A 160 -7.70 1.79 -14.24
CA ALA A 160 -8.46 1.16 -13.15
C ALA A 160 -8.06 1.71 -11.77
N GLY A 161 -6.76 1.94 -11.55
CA GLY A 161 -6.26 2.61 -10.36
C GLY A 161 -6.81 4.03 -10.20
N MET A 162 -6.97 4.76 -11.31
CA MET A 162 -7.55 6.10 -11.30
C MET A 162 -9.04 6.09 -10.99
N HIS A 163 -9.80 5.17 -11.58
CA HIS A 163 -11.21 4.95 -11.22
C HIS A 163 -11.34 4.64 -9.73
N PHE A 164 -10.49 3.77 -9.18
CA PHE A 164 -10.47 3.48 -7.75
C PHE A 164 -10.23 4.73 -6.90
N LEU A 165 -9.23 5.54 -7.23
CA LEU A 165 -8.90 6.78 -6.49
C LEU A 165 -10.03 7.81 -6.55
N ARG A 166 -10.83 7.83 -7.61
CA ARG A 166 -12.01 8.69 -7.77
C ARG A 166 -13.31 8.07 -7.24
N SER A 167 -13.23 6.94 -6.51
CA SER A 167 -14.38 6.18 -6.00
C SER A 167 -15.33 5.63 -7.08
N HIS A 168 -14.87 5.52 -8.32
CA HIS A 168 -15.56 4.85 -9.43
C HIS A 168 -15.26 3.35 -9.39
N TYR A 169 -15.67 2.69 -8.30
CA TYR A 169 -15.26 1.31 -8.01
C TYR A 169 -15.79 0.29 -9.01
N GLN A 170 -16.98 0.52 -9.58
CA GLN A 170 -17.58 -0.40 -10.56
C GLN A 170 -16.77 -0.41 -11.87
N GLU A 171 -16.37 0.75 -12.34
CA GLU A 171 -15.53 0.93 -13.52
C GLU A 171 -14.15 0.30 -13.32
N ALA A 172 -13.56 0.45 -12.13
CA ALA A 172 -12.32 -0.23 -11.77
C ALA A 172 -12.47 -1.77 -11.82
N ILE A 173 -13.57 -2.31 -11.25
CA ILE A 173 -13.86 -3.76 -11.28
C ILE A 173 -13.95 -4.27 -12.72
N ASP A 174 -14.67 -3.55 -13.58
CA ASP A 174 -14.90 -3.98 -14.96
C ASP A 174 -13.58 -4.03 -15.75
N ILE A 175 -12.69 -3.06 -15.54
CA ILE A 175 -11.35 -3.06 -16.15
C ILE A 175 -10.50 -4.21 -15.60
N TYR A 176 -10.41 -4.37 -14.27
CA TYR A 176 -9.60 -5.44 -13.67
C TYR A 176 -10.06 -6.83 -14.11
N LYS A 177 -11.38 -7.08 -14.16
CA LYS A 177 -11.92 -8.35 -14.65
C LYS A 177 -11.60 -8.59 -16.11
N ARG A 178 -11.73 -7.56 -16.96
CA ARG A 178 -11.37 -7.64 -18.38
C ARG A 178 -9.89 -7.99 -18.56
N VAL A 179 -8.98 -7.30 -17.87
CA VAL A 179 -7.54 -7.60 -17.93
C VAL A 179 -7.25 -9.03 -17.45
N LEU A 180 -7.92 -9.48 -16.39
CA LEU A 180 -7.74 -10.82 -15.83
C LEU A 180 -8.25 -11.94 -16.75
N LEU A 181 -9.30 -11.68 -17.56
CA LEU A 181 -9.79 -12.65 -18.55
C LEU A 181 -8.72 -13.02 -19.59
N ASP A 182 -7.96 -12.00 -20.03
CA ASP A 182 -6.90 -12.15 -21.03
C ASP A 182 -5.56 -12.60 -20.41
N ASN A 183 -5.35 -12.34 -19.11
CA ASN A 183 -4.08 -12.58 -18.39
C ASN A 183 -4.34 -13.34 -17.08
N LYS A 184 -4.64 -14.64 -17.19
CA LYS A 184 -5.10 -15.48 -16.06
C LYS A 184 -4.07 -15.66 -14.95
N ASP A 185 -2.80 -15.41 -15.24
CA ASP A 185 -1.65 -15.45 -14.33
C ASP A 185 -1.55 -14.20 -13.44
N LEU A 186 -2.24 -13.10 -13.77
CA LEU A 186 -2.29 -11.88 -12.95
C LEU A 186 -3.24 -12.01 -11.75
N LEU A 187 -3.05 -13.05 -10.94
CA LEU A 187 -3.92 -13.42 -9.83
C LEU A 187 -4.11 -12.31 -8.80
N ALA A 188 -3.11 -11.44 -8.64
CA ALA A 188 -3.18 -10.29 -7.74
C ALA A 188 -4.34 -9.33 -8.08
N LEU A 189 -4.85 -9.33 -9.32
CA LEU A 189 -6.03 -8.56 -9.71
C LEU A 189 -7.28 -8.97 -8.93
N ASN A 190 -7.38 -10.23 -8.47
CA ASN A 190 -8.47 -10.63 -7.58
C ASN A 190 -8.45 -9.84 -6.26
N VAL A 191 -7.27 -9.50 -5.73
CA VAL A 191 -7.18 -8.66 -4.53
C VAL A 191 -7.71 -7.26 -4.82
N TYR A 192 -7.35 -6.65 -5.95
CA TYR A 192 -7.86 -5.32 -6.32
C TYR A 192 -9.37 -5.32 -6.55
N VAL A 193 -9.93 -6.34 -7.22
CA VAL A 193 -11.37 -6.52 -7.39
C VAL A 193 -12.05 -6.69 -6.01
N ALA A 194 -11.48 -7.49 -5.12
CA ALA A 194 -12.02 -7.68 -3.77
C ALA A 194 -12.02 -6.38 -2.96
N ILE A 195 -10.98 -5.54 -3.06
CA ILE A 195 -10.94 -4.21 -2.40
C ILE A 195 -12.06 -3.33 -2.94
N CYS A 196 -12.30 -3.33 -4.26
CA CYS A 196 -13.40 -2.55 -4.84
C CYS A 196 -14.76 -3.04 -4.32
N TYR A 197 -14.99 -4.35 -4.25
CA TYR A 197 -16.21 -4.90 -3.65
C TYR A 197 -16.36 -4.56 -2.17
N TYR A 198 -15.26 -4.55 -1.42
CA TYR A 198 -15.27 -4.09 -0.03
C TYR A 198 -15.68 -2.62 0.09
N LYS A 199 -15.18 -1.75 -0.80
CA LYS A 199 -15.53 -0.32 -0.84
C LYS A 199 -16.99 -0.07 -1.27
N LEU A 200 -17.61 -1.02 -1.97
CA LEU A 200 -19.03 -1.03 -2.32
C LEU A 200 -19.91 -1.73 -1.27
N ASP A 201 -19.34 -2.09 -0.12
CA ASP A 201 -20.02 -2.82 0.97
C ASP A 201 -20.55 -4.23 0.58
N TYR A 202 -20.08 -4.79 -0.53
CA TYR A 202 -20.37 -6.17 -0.95
C TYR A 202 -19.35 -7.15 -0.34
N TYR A 203 -19.36 -7.26 0.98
CA TYR A 203 -18.33 -7.98 1.74
C TYR A 203 -18.29 -9.49 1.47
N ASP A 204 -19.45 -10.14 1.24
CA ASP A 204 -19.51 -11.56 0.89
C ASP A 204 -18.81 -11.82 -0.45
N ILE A 205 -19.13 -11.01 -1.47
CA ILE A 205 -18.51 -11.10 -2.82
C ILE A 205 -17.03 -10.76 -2.75
N SER A 206 -16.65 -9.75 -1.95
CA SER A 206 -15.24 -9.40 -1.70
C SER A 206 -14.49 -10.62 -1.16
N GLN A 207 -15.05 -11.34 -0.19
CA GLN A 207 -14.43 -12.52 0.39
C GLN A 207 -14.28 -13.66 -0.62
N GLU A 208 -15.34 -13.97 -1.39
CA GLU A 208 -15.30 -15.03 -2.40
C GLU A 208 -14.23 -14.78 -3.47
N VAL A 209 -14.12 -13.54 -3.97
CA VAL A 209 -13.09 -13.18 -4.96
C VAL A 209 -11.69 -13.23 -4.33
N LEU A 210 -11.55 -12.76 -3.09
CA LEU A 210 -10.27 -12.76 -2.39
C LEU A 210 -9.74 -14.18 -2.14
N ASP A 211 -10.62 -15.13 -1.88
CA ASP A 211 -10.25 -16.53 -1.66
C ASP A 211 -9.61 -17.17 -2.91
N LEU A 212 -9.94 -16.71 -4.12
CA LEU A 212 -9.25 -17.13 -5.36
C LEU A 212 -7.75 -16.84 -5.32
N TYR A 213 -7.36 -15.73 -4.68
CA TYR A 213 -5.94 -15.37 -4.49
C TYR A 213 -5.33 -16.07 -3.28
N LEU A 214 -6.02 -16.07 -2.13
CA LEU A 214 -5.52 -16.68 -0.89
C LEU A 214 -5.31 -18.19 -1.00
N ASN A 215 -6.06 -18.88 -1.86
CA ASN A 215 -5.83 -20.30 -2.13
C ASN A 215 -4.44 -20.59 -2.71
N GLN A 216 -3.83 -19.61 -3.40
CA GLN A 216 -2.48 -19.73 -3.97
C GLN A 216 -1.40 -19.04 -3.13
N PHE A 217 -1.76 -17.93 -2.46
CA PHE A 217 -0.87 -17.12 -1.64
C PHE A 217 -1.41 -16.95 -0.22
N PRO A 218 -1.48 -18.03 0.59
CA PRO A 218 -2.10 -18.03 1.90
C PRO A 218 -1.36 -17.19 2.94
N ASP A 219 -0.14 -16.77 2.65
CA ASP A 219 0.76 -15.96 3.49
C ASP A 219 0.75 -14.46 3.11
N SER A 220 -0.06 -14.06 2.12
CA SER A 220 -0.14 -12.67 1.69
C SER A 220 -0.71 -11.77 2.78
N THR A 221 0.15 -10.93 3.36
CA THR A 221 -0.21 -9.97 4.42
C THR A 221 -1.34 -9.02 3.99
N ILE A 222 -1.30 -8.53 2.74
CA ILE A 222 -2.31 -7.62 2.19
C ILE A 222 -3.67 -8.32 2.09
N ALA A 223 -3.69 -9.55 1.56
CA ALA A 223 -4.93 -10.29 1.36
C ALA A 223 -5.52 -10.77 2.69
N ILE A 224 -4.70 -11.24 3.63
CA ILE A 224 -5.16 -11.60 4.98
C ILE A 224 -5.73 -10.39 5.73
N ASN A 225 -5.11 -9.21 5.60
CA ASN A 225 -5.63 -7.99 6.20
C ASN A 225 -7.02 -7.62 5.64
N LEU A 226 -7.20 -7.72 4.31
CA LEU A 226 -8.52 -7.50 3.69
C LEU A 226 -9.55 -8.55 4.15
N LYS A 227 -9.15 -9.82 4.27
CA LYS A 227 -9.99 -10.89 4.82
C LYS A 227 -10.43 -10.55 6.25
N ALA A 228 -9.55 -10.03 7.09
CA ALA A 228 -9.91 -9.59 8.44
C ALA A 228 -10.92 -8.43 8.41
N CYS A 229 -10.75 -7.46 7.51
CA CYS A 229 -11.73 -6.39 7.30
C CYS A 229 -13.10 -6.95 6.86
N ASN A 230 -13.15 -7.91 5.93
CA ASN A 230 -14.38 -8.60 5.55
C ASN A 230 -15.02 -9.31 6.76
N ARG A 231 -14.22 -10.05 7.54
CA ARG A 231 -14.69 -10.75 8.76
C ARG A 231 -15.23 -9.78 9.81
N PHE A 232 -14.63 -8.60 9.94
CA PHE A 232 -15.09 -7.57 10.85
C PHE A 232 -16.50 -7.08 10.47
N ARG A 233 -16.72 -6.84 9.18
CA ARG A 233 -17.99 -6.35 8.65
C ARG A 233 -19.11 -7.40 8.65
N LEU A 234 -18.78 -8.64 8.32
CA LEU A 234 -19.73 -9.74 8.24
C LEU A 234 -20.07 -10.37 9.60
N PHE A 235 -19.12 -10.33 10.54
CA PHE A 235 -19.26 -11.01 11.83
C PHE A 235 -19.00 -10.03 12.98
N ASN A 236 -17.74 -9.91 13.41
CA ASN A 236 -17.35 -9.07 14.55
C ASN A 236 -15.82 -8.94 14.65
N GLY A 237 -15.38 -8.08 15.58
CA GLY A 237 -13.97 -7.84 15.91
C GLY A 237 -13.15 -9.07 16.29
N ARG A 238 -13.73 -10.03 17.02
CA ARG A 238 -13.01 -11.24 17.45
C ARG A 238 -12.69 -12.14 16.25
N ALA A 239 -13.62 -12.28 15.31
CA ALA A 239 -13.39 -13.04 14.08
C ALA A 239 -12.29 -12.40 13.22
N ALA A 240 -12.29 -11.06 13.11
CA ALA A 240 -11.26 -10.33 12.38
C ALA A 240 -9.87 -10.44 13.02
N GLU A 241 -9.78 -10.31 14.35
CA GLU A 241 -8.51 -10.40 15.07
C GLU A 241 -7.84 -11.78 14.91
N GLN A 242 -8.62 -12.87 14.89
CA GLN A 242 -8.11 -14.22 14.68
C GLN A 242 -7.36 -14.37 13.34
N GLU A 243 -7.80 -13.67 12.29
CA GLU A 243 -7.17 -13.73 10.97
C GLU A 243 -5.79 -13.05 10.96
N ILE A 244 -5.62 -11.90 11.62
CA ILE A 244 -4.38 -11.09 11.54
C ILE A 244 -3.43 -11.26 12.72
N LYS A 245 -3.78 -12.04 13.74
CA LYS A 245 -2.96 -12.22 14.95
C LYS A 245 -1.53 -12.69 14.65
N HIS A 246 -1.37 -13.62 13.70
CA HIS A 246 -0.07 -14.16 13.32
C HIS A 246 0.81 -13.16 12.55
N LEU A 247 0.21 -12.14 11.92
CA LEU A 247 0.96 -11.13 11.16
C LEU A 247 1.64 -10.12 12.08
N VAL A 248 1.04 -9.82 13.24
CA VAL A 248 1.59 -8.87 14.23
C VAL A 248 2.98 -9.28 14.70
N GLU A 249 3.19 -10.58 14.87
CA GLU A 249 4.41 -11.15 15.43
C GLU A 249 5.57 -11.16 14.42
N SER A 250 5.28 -10.91 13.14
CA SER A 250 6.23 -11.07 12.03
C SER A 250 6.95 -9.78 11.60
N GLY A 251 6.57 -8.61 12.14
CA GLY A 251 7.23 -7.32 11.82
C GLY A 251 7.16 -6.94 10.33
N THR A 252 6.06 -7.32 9.66
CA THR A 252 5.88 -7.26 8.21
C THR A 252 5.58 -5.87 7.66
N PHE A 253 5.77 -5.72 6.35
CA PHE A 253 5.28 -4.58 5.59
C PHE A 253 3.79 -4.34 5.88
N GLY A 254 3.42 -3.10 6.22
CA GLY A 254 2.05 -2.75 6.62
C GLY A 254 1.73 -2.99 8.10
N ALA A 255 2.73 -3.22 8.96
CA ALA A 255 2.56 -3.36 10.40
C ALA A 255 1.71 -2.23 11.01
N ASP A 256 1.94 -0.98 10.61
CA ASP A 256 1.17 0.19 11.07
C ASP A 256 -0.33 0.05 10.78
N LEU A 257 -0.68 -0.40 9.56
CA LEU A 257 -2.07 -0.63 9.17
C LEU A 257 -2.69 -1.79 9.96
N ILE A 258 -1.92 -2.86 10.24
CA ILE A 258 -2.38 -3.99 11.05
C ILE A 258 -2.64 -3.55 12.49
N GLN A 259 -1.73 -2.76 13.09
CA GLN A 259 -1.91 -2.22 14.44
C GLN A 259 -3.13 -1.29 14.51
N HIS A 260 -3.29 -0.42 13.52
CA HIS A 260 -4.49 0.40 13.38
C HIS A 260 -5.77 -0.46 13.36
N ASN A 261 -5.81 -1.48 12.49
CA ASN A 261 -6.98 -2.33 12.34
C ASN A 261 -7.31 -3.11 13.62
N LEU A 262 -6.31 -3.55 14.39
CA LEU A 262 -6.54 -4.18 15.69
C LEU A 262 -7.23 -3.27 16.69
N VAL A 263 -6.86 -1.99 16.75
CA VAL A 263 -7.56 -1.01 17.59
C VAL A 263 -9.03 -0.92 17.19
N VAL A 264 -9.30 -0.86 15.88
CA VAL A 264 -10.68 -0.81 15.35
C VAL A 264 -11.45 -2.09 15.71
N PHE A 265 -10.86 -3.27 15.50
CA PHE A 265 -11.49 -4.56 15.80
C PHE A 265 -11.77 -4.74 17.29
N ARG A 266 -10.94 -4.18 18.17
CA ARG A 266 -11.14 -4.16 19.62
C ARG A 266 -11.94 -2.95 20.11
N ASN A 267 -12.68 -2.30 19.21
CA ASN A 267 -13.60 -1.23 19.52
C ASN A 267 -12.95 -0.02 20.22
N GLY A 268 -11.68 0.28 19.88
CA GLY A 268 -10.91 1.39 20.43
C GLY A 268 -10.02 1.03 21.62
N GLU A 269 -9.93 -0.24 22.02
CA GLU A 269 -8.95 -0.68 23.01
C GLU A 269 -7.52 -0.41 22.50
N GLY A 270 -6.69 0.23 23.33
CA GLY A 270 -5.33 0.62 22.95
C GLY A 270 -5.24 1.85 22.03
N ALA A 271 -6.35 2.54 21.74
CA ALA A 271 -6.37 3.66 20.79
C ALA A 271 -5.33 4.75 21.11
N LEU A 272 -5.20 5.18 22.36
CA LEU A 272 -4.24 6.22 22.75
C LEU A 272 -2.77 5.79 22.66
N GLN A 273 -2.49 4.48 22.63
CA GLN A 273 -1.14 3.94 22.51
C GLN A 273 -0.71 3.82 21.04
N VAL A 274 -1.68 3.59 20.15
CA VAL A 274 -1.42 3.23 18.75
C VAL A 274 -1.78 4.35 17.78
N LEU A 275 -2.98 4.93 17.87
CA LEU A 275 -3.48 5.85 16.85
C LEU A 275 -2.71 7.18 16.75
N PRO A 276 -2.23 7.82 17.85
CA PRO A 276 -1.56 9.12 17.75
C PRO A 276 -0.33 9.12 16.83
N GLN A 277 0.49 8.06 16.88
CA GLN A 277 1.69 7.93 16.03
C GLN A 277 1.35 7.57 14.58
N LEU A 278 0.11 7.18 14.29
CA LEU A 278 -0.36 6.81 12.95
C LEU A 278 -1.12 7.93 12.25
N ILE A 279 -1.30 9.09 12.91
CA ILE A 279 -1.83 10.29 12.28
C ILE A 279 -0.90 10.67 11.12
N ASP A 280 -1.50 10.99 9.96
CA ASP A 280 -0.81 11.28 8.69
C ASP A 280 -0.06 10.09 8.05
N ILE A 281 -0.09 8.91 8.67
CA ILE A 281 0.39 7.64 8.09
C ILE A 281 -0.80 6.82 7.57
N VAL A 282 -1.81 6.64 8.42
CA VAL A 282 -3.07 5.96 8.09
C VAL A 282 -4.19 7.01 8.06
N PRO A 283 -4.87 7.24 6.93
CA PRO A 283 -5.89 8.29 6.81
C PRO A 283 -6.98 8.21 7.88
N GLU A 284 -7.42 7.00 8.21
CA GLU A 284 -8.48 6.75 9.18
C GLU A 284 -8.05 6.89 10.65
N ALA A 285 -6.74 6.96 10.96
CA ALA A 285 -6.25 6.99 12.34
C ALA A 285 -6.76 8.22 13.11
N ARG A 286 -6.74 9.41 12.47
CA ARG A 286 -7.26 10.66 13.05
C ARG A 286 -8.76 10.55 13.35
N LEU A 287 -9.54 10.03 12.41
CA LEU A 287 -10.99 9.87 12.54
C LEU A 287 -11.34 8.89 13.67
N ASN A 288 -10.64 7.74 13.71
CA ASN A 288 -10.85 6.73 14.75
C ASN A 288 -10.45 7.22 16.14
N LEU A 289 -9.41 8.06 16.25
CA LEU A 289 -9.02 8.70 17.50
C LEU A 289 -10.07 9.73 17.95
N ALA A 290 -10.61 10.53 17.03
CA ALA A 290 -11.71 11.45 17.35
C ALA A 290 -12.96 10.70 17.82
N ILE A 291 -13.32 9.58 17.17
CA ILE A 291 -14.42 8.70 17.62
C ILE A 291 -14.15 8.13 19.02
N HIS A 292 -12.91 7.76 19.32
CA HIS A 292 -12.53 7.27 20.65
C HIS A 292 -12.78 8.33 21.73
N HIS A 293 -12.34 9.58 21.51
CA HIS A 293 -12.57 10.68 22.43
C HIS A 293 -14.07 11.00 22.61
N LEU A 294 -14.84 11.04 21.52
CA LEU A 294 -16.30 11.25 21.58
C LEU A 294 -16.99 10.21 22.46
N ARG A 295 -16.64 8.93 22.32
CA ARG A 295 -17.23 7.84 23.12
C ARG A 295 -16.94 7.96 24.62
N ARG A 296 -15.93 8.73 25.01
CA ARG A 296 -15.54 8.98 26.40
C ARG A 296 -16.02 10.34 26.93
N GLY A 297 -16.76 11.10 26.12
CA GLY A 297 -17.23 12.44 26.47
C GLY A 297 -16.13 13.50 26.39
N GLU A 298 -14.98 13.20 25.80
CA GLU A 298 -13.84 14.11 25.64
C GLU A 298 -14.05 14.96 24.37
N ILE A 299 -15.12 15.77 24.37
CA ILE A 299 -15.61 16.48 23.16
C ILE A 299 -14.58 17.49 22.64
N GLN A 300 -13.86 18.17 23.52
CA GLN A 300 -12.83 19.14 23.14
C GLN A 300 -11.67 18.51 22.38
N GLU A 301 -11.22 17.32 22.80
CA GLU A 301 -10.15 16.57 22.12
C GLU A 301 -10.60 16.09 20.73
N ALA A 302 -11.83 15.58 20.64
CA ALA A 302 -12.42 15.23 19.34
C ALA A 302 -12.56 16.44 18.41
N HIS A 303 -12.93 17.61 18.95
CA HIS A 303 -12.97 18.86 18.19
C HIS A 303 -11.59 19.29 17.70
N TYR A 304 -10.58 19.25 18.57
CA TYR A 304 -9.20 19.58 18.19
C TYR A 304 -8.73 18.73 17.00
N LEU A 305 -9.00 17.42 17.02
CA LEU A 305 -8.63 16.51 15.93
C LEU A 305 -9.38 16.78 14.62
N MET A 306 -10.65 17.20 14.69
CA MET A 306 -11.50 17.37 13.51
C MET A 306 -11.56 18.81 12.95
N LYS A 307 -11.03 19.79 13.70
CA LYS A 307 -11.13 21.21 13.36
C LYS A 307 -10.61 21.51 11.94
N GLU A 308 -9.40 21.09 11.65
CA GLU A 308 -8.69 21.35 10.38
C GLU A 308 -8.94 20.29 9.30
N VAL A 309 -9.71 19.23 9.62
CA VAL A 309 -10.08 18.21 8.62
C VAL A 309 -11.04 18.85 7.63
N GLN A 310 -10.67 18.87 6.36
CA GLN A 310 -11.54 19.22 5.25
C GLN A 310 -12.21 17.94 4.75
N PRO A 311 -13.50 17.70 5.05
CA PRO A 311 -14.15 16.47 4.66
C PRO A 311 -14.28 16.37 3.14
N THR A 312 -13.99 15.21 2.59
CA THR A 312 -14.11 14.89 1.17
C THR A 312 -15.00 13.68 0.92
N VAL A 313 -15.26 12.88 1.96
CA VAL A 313 -16.15 11.71 1.92
C VAL A 313 -17.24 11.78 2.97
N PRO A 314 -18.40 11.12 2.76
CA PRO A 314 -19.56 11.22 3.66
C PRO A 314 -19.25 10.95 5.13
N GLN A 315 -18.38 9.98 5.44
CA GLN A 315 -18.04 9.61 6.82
C GLN A 315 -17.30 10.73 7.56
N GLU A 316 -16.46 11.50 6.87
CA GLU A 316 -15.76 12.64 7.44
C GLU A 316 -16.73 13.78 7.73
N TYR A 317 -17.67 14.05 6.82
CA TYR A 317 -18.72 15.06 7.03
C TYR A 317 -19.59 14.69 8.24
N ILE A 318 -20.02 13.43 8.34
CA ILE A 318 -20.82 12.94 9.46
C ILE A 318 -20.06 13.11 10.77
N LEU A 319 -18.79 12.67 10.83
CA LEU A 319 -18.01 12.78 12.06
C LEU A 319 -17.79 14.23 12.47
N LYS A 320 -17.43 15.12 11.52
CA LYS A 320 -17.24 16.54 11.79
C LYS A 320 -18.54 17.19 12.31
N GLY A 321 -19.68 16.87 11.69
CA GLY A 321 -20.99 17.33 12.16
C GLY A 321 -21.36 16.82 13.56
N VAL A 322 -21.10 15.54 13.87
CA VAL A 322 -21.32 14.97 15.21
C VAL A 322 -20.47 15.68 16.27
N VAL A 323 -19.21 15.96 15.96
CA VAL A 323 -18.30 16.70 16.85
C VAL A 323 -18.80 18.12 17.11
N HIS A 324 -19.20 18.85 16.06
CA HIS A 324 -19.75 20.20 16.20
C HIS A 324 -21.07 20.22 16.99
N ALA A 325 -21.97 19.28 16.70
CA ALA A 325 -23.22 19.14 17.44
C ALA A 325 -22.99 18.87 18.93
N ALA A 326 -22.07 17.95 19.26
CA ALA A 326 -21.71 17.64 20.63
C ALA A 326 -21.10 18.86 21.35
N LEU A 327 -20.19 19.58 20.69
CA LEU A 327 -19.57 20.79 21.24
C LEU A 327 -20.59 21.92 21.44
N GLY A 328 -21.50 22.12 20.49
CA GLY A 328 -22.57 23.10 20.59
C GLY A 328 -23.52 22.82 21.75
N GLN A 329 -23.82 21.54 22.01
CA GLN A 329 -24.61 21.12 23.17
C GLN A 329 -23.88 21.36 24.49
N GLU A 330 -22.59 21.02 24.58
CA GLU A 330 -21.78 21.20 25.79
C GLU A 330 -21.60 22.69 26.15
N THR A 331 -21.37 23.53 25.14
CA THR A 331 -21.04 24.96 25.31
C THR A 331 -22.27 25.89 25.23
N GLY A 332 -23.42 25.38 24.82
CA GLY A 332 -24.60 26.20 24.48
C GLY A 332 -24.42 27.07 23.23
N SER A 333 -23.39 26.80 22.40
CA SER A 333 -23.08 27.59 21.22
C SER A 333 -24.04 27.28 20.06
N LYS A 334 -24.88 28.26 19.69
CA LYS A 334 -25.74 28.19 18.49
C LYS A 334 -24.96 28.16 17.18
N GLU A 335 -23.70 28.62 17.18
CA GLU A 335 -22.86 28.63 15.99
C GLU A 335 -22.41 27.21 15.61
N HIS A 336 -22.00 26.42 16.60
CA HIS A 336 -21.64 25.02 16.40
C HIS A 336 -22.84 24.13 16.04
N LEU A 337 -24.08 24.56 16.31
CA LEU A 337 -25.28 23.85 15.90
C LEU A 337 -25.72 24.14 14.45
N LYS A 338 -25.07 25.09 13.77
CA LYS A 338 -25.38 25.47 12.37
C LYS A 338 -24.40 24.88 11.34
N ASN A 339 -23.23 24.44 11.79
CA ASN A 339 -22.18 23.81 10.98
C ASN A 339 -22.27 22.29 11.10
#